data_AF-A0A3B0SH55-F1
#
_entry.id   AF-A0A3B0SH55-F1
#
_cell.length_a   1.000
_cell.length_b   1.000
_cell.length_c   1.000
_cell.angle_alpha   90.00
_cell.angle_beta   90.00
_cell.angle_gamma   90.00
#
_symmetry.space_group_name_H-M   'P 1'
#
loop_
_entity.id
_entity.type
_entity.pdbx_description
1 polymer ?
#
loop_
_entity_poly.entity_id
_entity_poly.type
_entity_poly.pdbx_seq_one_letter_code
_entity_poly.pdbx_strand_id
1 'polypeptide(L)'
;MSLSQALANASSALAVSSRRAGVTSNNIANALTDGFNRRDVSIVERAVGGAGAGVAVAGIARATNPAVTFERRGADAEFAASDARANAFTRIGDLLGG
;
A
#
# COMPACT_ATOMS: atom_id res chain seq x y z
N MET A 1 -20.10 27.85 -19.62
CA MET A 1 -19.42 26.58 -19.93
C MET A 1 -18.84 26.68 -21.34
N SER A 2 -17.54 26.94 -21.50
CA SER A 2 -16.89 27.03 -22.82
C SER A 2 -16.33 25.67 -23.26
N LEU A 3 -16.11 25.48 -24.55
CA LEU A 3 -15.40 24.31 -25.12
C LEU A 3 -14.01 24.11 -24.47
N SER A 4 -13.32 25.20 -24.15
CA SER A 4 -12.03 25.15 -23.46
C SER A 4 -12.14 24.54 -22.05
N GLN A 5 -13.20 24.84 -21.30
CA GLN A 5 -13.47 24.22 -20.00
C GLN A 5 -13.75 22.73 -20.13
N ALA A 6 -14.56 22.33 -21.12
CA ALA A 6 -14.88 20.93 -21.39
C ALA A 6 -13.62 20.12 -21.75
N LEU A 7 -12.75 20.68 -22.60
CA LEU A 7 -11.49 20.05 -23.00
C LEU A 7 -10.50 19.94 -21.82
N ALA A 8 -10.41 20.97 -20.97
CA ALA A 8 -9.57 20.94 -19.77
C ALA A 8 -10.04 19.87 -18.76
N ASN A 9 -11.36 19.70 -18.61
CA ASN A 9 -11.92 18.65 -17.77
C ASN A 9 -11.62 17.25 -18.36
N ALA A 10 -11.83 17.08 -19.67
CA ALA A 10 -11.55 15.82 -20.35
C ALA A 10 -10.06 15.42 -20.29
N SER A 11 -9.14 16.38 -20.47
CA SER A 11 -7.70 16.11 -20.38
C SER A 11 -7.28 15.70 -18.97
N SER A 12 -7.85 16.34 -17.94
CA SER A 12 -7.61 15.94 -16.55
C SER A 12 -8.12 14.52 -16.25
N ALA A 13 -9.31 14.16 -16.75
CA ALA A 13 -9.88 12.83 -16.58
C ALA A 13 -9.05 11.75 -17.30
N LEU A 14 -8.56 12.05 -18.52
CA LEU A 14 -7.68 11.16 -19.26
C LEU A 14 -6.35 10.93 -18.55
N ALA A 15 -5.73 11.99 -18.01
CA ALA A 15 -4.49 11.88 -17.24
C ALA A 15 -4.68 11.02 -15.99
N VAL A 16 -5.78 11.22 -15.25
CA VAL A 16 -6.13 10.38 -14.10
C VAL A 16 -6.39 8.93 -14.53
N SER A 17 -7.10 8.71 -15.63
CA SER A 17 -7.38 7.37 -16.18
C SER A 17 -6.08 6.63 -16.54
N SER A 18 -5.15 7.29 -17.23
CA SER A 18 -3.83 6.75 -17.54
C SER A 18 -3.06 6.35 -16.27
N ARG A 19 -3.09 7.21 -15.25
CA ARG A 19 -2.46 6.89 -13.96
C ARG A 19 -3.10 5.69 -13.27
N ARG A 20 -4.44 5.59 -13.27
CA ARG A 20 -5.17 4.43 -12.73
C ARG A 20 -4.79 3.15 -13.46
N ALA A 21 -4.76 3.19 -14.79
CA ALA A 21 -4.34 2.05 -15.60
C ALA A 21 -2.92 1.58 -15.21
N GLY A 22 -1.97 2.51 -15.07
CA GLY A 22 -0.63 2.19 -14.60
C GLY A 22 -0.58 1.54 -13.21
N VAL A 23 -1.42 1.98 -12.27
CA VAL A 23 -1.51 1.37 -10.93
C VAL A 23 -2.12 -0.03 -11.00
N THR A 24 -3.19 -0.21 -11.78
CA THR A 24 -3.80 -1.52 -12.02
C THR A 24 -2.80 -2.49 -12.65
N SER A 25 -2.06 -2.06 -13.67
CA SER A 25 -1.01 -2.89 -14.30
C SER A 25 0.06 -3.30 -13.29
N ASN A 26 0.50 -2.39 -12.42
CA ASN A 26 1.45 -2.70 -11.35
C ASN A 26 0.88 -3.71 -10.35
N ASN A 27 -0.40 -3.59 -9.98
CA ASN A 27 -1.04 -4.56 -9.09
C ASN A 27 -1.11 -5.95 -9.72
N ILE A 28 -1.47 -6.04 -11.00
CA ILE A 28 -1.53 -7.32 -11.74
C ILE A 28 -0.14 -7.94 -11.82
N ALA A 29 0.88 -7.16 -12.18
CA ALA A 29 2.25 -7.64 -12.31
C ALA A 29 2.84 -8.21 -10.99
N ASN A 30 2.38 -7.71 -9.84
CA ASN A 30 2.86 -8.13 -8.53
C ASN A 30 1.81 -8.96 -7.76
N ALA A 31 0.76 -9.44 -8.41
CA ALA A 31 -0.34 -10.14 -7.75
C ALA A 31 0.11 -11.46 -7.09
N LEU A 32 1.17 -12.08 -7.62
CA LEU A 32 1.75 -13.32 -7.11
C LEU A 32 3.02 -13.09 -6.27
N THR A 33 3.38 -11.84 -6.01
CA THR A 33 4.52 -11.50 -5.17
C THR A 33 4.10 -11.57 -3.72
N ASP A 34 4.74 -12.44 -2.94
CA ASP A 34 4.46 -12.55 -1.51
C ASP A 34 4.70 -11.22 -0.78
N GLY A 35 3.84 -10.92 0.18
CA GLY A 35 3.83 -9.65 0.92
C GLY A 35 3.41 -8.41 0.09
N PHE A 36 3.05 -8.56 -1.19
CA PHE A 36 2.56 -7.43 -1.98
C PHE A 36 1.15 -7.02 -1.55
N ASN A 37 0.98 -5.72 -1.30
CA ASN A 37 -0.31 -5.14 -0.97
C ASN A 37 -0.82 -4.30 -2.15
N ARG A 38 -2.05 -4.60 -2.60
CA ARG A 38 -2.71 -3.89 -3.71
C ARG A 38 -2.74 -2.38 -3.43
N ARG A 39 -2.53 -1.59 -4.48
CA ARG A 39 -2.63 -0.13 -4.43
C ARG A 39 -3.95 0.34 -5.02
N ASP A 40 -4.65 1.21 -4.31
CA ASP A 40 -5.89 1.84 -4.76
C ASP A 40 -5.69 3.34 -4.97
N VAL A 41 -6.23 3.87 -6.07
CA VAL A 41 -6.08 5.27 -6.48
C VAL A 41 -7.28 6.06 -5.98
N SER A 42 -7.03 7.06 -5.13
CA SER A 42 -8.04 8.02 -4.70
C SER A 42 -8.07 9.20 -5.66
N ILE A 43 -9.27 9.52 -6.15
CA ILE A 43 -9.52 10.58 -7.12
C ILE A 43 -10.39 11.61 -6.44
N VAL A 44 -10.03 12.88 -6.60
CA VAL A 44 -10.78 14.02 -6.09
C VAL A 44 -11.18 14.94 -7.22
N GLU A 45 -12.34 15.55 -7.05
CA GLU A 45 -12.80 16.62 -7.92
C GLU A 45 -12.02 17.89 -7.62
N ARG A 46 -11.72 18.65 -8.66
CA ARG A 46 -11.13 19.98 -8.54
C ARG A 46 -12.20 21.00 -8.91
N ALA A 47 -12.53 21.90 -8.00
CA ALA A 47 -13.45 23.01 -8.24
C ALA A 47 -12.72 24.34 -8.07
N VAL A 48 -12.96 25.28 -8.98
CA VAL A 48 -12.44 26.65 -8.91
C VAL A 48 -13.62 27.60 -8.96
N GLY A 49 -13.81 28.39 -7.90
CA GLY A 49 -14.91 29.37 -7.83
C GLY A 49 -16.31 28.77 -7.93
N GLY A 50 -16.52 27.54 -7.46
CA GLY A 50 -17.80 26.83 -7.55
C GLY A 50 -18.06 26.14 -8.89
N ALA A 51 -17.17 26.28 -9.88
CA ALA A 51 -17.24 25.57 -11.15
C ALA A 51 -16.27 24.38 -11.18
N GLY A 52 -16.72 23.24 -11.72
CA GLY A 52 -15.90 22.05 -11.93
C GLY A 52 -14.72 22.34 -12.89
N ALA A 53 -13.51 22.09 -12.40
CA ALA A 53 -12.23 22.31 -13.08
C ALA A 53 -11.45 21.00 -13.28
N GLY A 54 -12.17 19.87 -13.34
CA GLY A 54 -11.64 18.56 -13.65
C GLY A 54 -11.45 17.66 -12.43
N VAL A 55 -10.58 16.67 -12.58
CA VAL A 55 -10.27 15.69 -11.53
C VAL A 55 -8.77 15.56 -11.34
N ALA A 56 -8.35 15.18 -10.14
CA ALA A 56 -6.96 14.93 -9.80
C ALA A 56 -6.80 13.67 -8.95
N VAL A 57 -5.61 13.09 -8.92
CA VAL A 57 -5.28 12.01 -8.00
C VAL A 57 -4.96 12.64 -6.63
N ALA A 58 -5.76 12.34 -5.61
CA ALA A 58 -5.48 12.77 -4.24
C ALA A 58 -4.35 11.96 -3.61
N GLY A 59 -4.25 10.68 -3.96
CA GLY A 59 -3.22 9.80 -3.44
C GLY A 59 -3.38 8.37 -3.92
N ILE A 60 -2.38 7.56 -3.59
CA ILE A 60 -2.40 6.12 -3.83
C ILE A 60 -2.20 5.45 -2.48
N ALA A 61 -3.25 4.78 -1.99
CA ALA A 61 -3.23 4.06 -0.73
C ALA A 61 -2.93 2.58 -0.98
N ARG A 62 -2.36 1.89 0.01
CA ARG A 62 -2.23 0.43 -0.02
C ARG A 62 -3.35 -0.19 0.79
N ALA A 63 -3.92 -1.27 0.29
CA ALA A 63 -4.85 -2.09 1.04
C ALA A 63 -4.05 -2.90 2.08
N THR A 64 -3.85 -2.34 3.26
CA THR A 64 -3.21 -3.01 4.41
C THR A 64 -4.17 -3.08 5.59
N ASN A 65 -4.01 -4.10 6.42
CA ASN A 65 -4.69 -4.19 7.71
C ASN A 65 -3.69 -3.92 8.85
N PRO A 66 -3.70 -2.72 9.46
CA PRO A 66 -2.74 -2.37 10.50
C PRO A 66 -2.90 -3.20 11.77
N ALA A 67 -4.12 -3.66 12.11
CA ALA A 67 -4.36 -4.50 13.28
C ALA A 67 -3.72 -5.88 13.13
N VAL A 68 -3.96 -6.56 12.01
CA VAL A 68 -3.33 -7.85 11.72
C VAL A 68 -1.81 -7.71 11.61
N THR A 69 -1.32 -6.60 11.05
CA THR A 69 0.13 -6.32 11.00
C THR A 69 0.71 -6.17 12.40
N PHE A 70 -0.02 -5.52 13.32
CA PHE A 70 0.40 -5.34 14.70
C PHE A 70 0.41 -6.68 15.47
N GLU A 71 -0.66 -7.47 15.37
CA GLU A 71 -0.74 -8.80 15.98
C GLU A 71 0.37 -9.73 15.49
N ARG A 72 0.61 -9.77 14.17
CA ARG A 72 1.71 -10.54 13.58
C ARG A 72 3.06 -10.14 14.17
N ARG A 73 3.33 -8.83 14.28
CA ARG A 73 4.58 -8.32 14.88
C ARG A 73 4.70 -8.71 16.36
N GLY A 74 3.59 -8.75 17.10
CA GLY A 74 3.56 -9.23 18.48
C GLY A 74 3.95 -10.70 18.57
N ALA A 75 3.31 -11.55 17.76
CA ALA A 75 3.63 -12.97 17.69
C ALA A 75 5.08 -13.23 17.25
N ASP A 76 5.57 -12.49 16.25
CA ASP A 76 6.97 -12.57 15.79
C ASP A 76 7.96 -12.23 16.93
N ALA A 77 7.63 -11.24 17.76
CA ALA A 77 8.45 -10.84 18.90
C ALA A 77 8.46 -11.88 20.02
N GLU A 78 7.30 -12.47 20.33
CA GLU A 78 7.20 -13.57 21.31
C GLU A 78 7.97 -14.80 20.85
N PHE A 79 7.84 -15.17 19.57
CA PHE A 79 8.58 -16.26 18.96
C PHE A 79 10.09 -16.00 19.05
N ALA A 80 10.57 -14.83 18.63
CA ALA A 80 11.98 -14.47 18.69
C ALA A 80 12.54 -14.50 20.13
N ALA A 81 11.76 -14.08 21.13
CA ALA A 81 12.17 -14.17 22.53
C ALA A 81 12.28 -15.63 23.01
N SER A 82 11.35 -16.49 22.60
CA SER A 82 11.40 -17.92 22.94
C SER A 82 12.58 -18.62 22.27
N ASP A 83 12.85 -18.32 21.00
CA ASP A 83 13.97 -18.85 20.24
C ASP A 83 15.31 -18.41 20.83
N ALA A 84 15.45 -17.13 21.21
CA ALA A 84 16.64 -16.64 21.88
C ALA A 84 16.93 -17.37 23.21
N ARG A 85 15.89 -17.68 24.00
CA ARG A 85 16.03 -18.45 25.25
C ARG A 85 16.40 -19.90 24.97
N ALA A 86 15.75 -20.54 24.01
CA ALA A 86 16.09 -21.90 23.60
C ALA A 86 17.56 -21.99 23.15
N ASN A 87 17.99 -21.08 22.28
CA ASN A 87 19.38 -20.97 21.83
C ASN A 87 20.38 -20.68 22.95
N ALA A 88 19.96 -19.99 24.02
CA ALA A 88 20.78 -19.80 25.21
C ALA A 88 20.92 -21.12 26.00
N PHE A 89 19.82 -21.85 26.21
CA PHE A 89 19.85 -23.14 26.90
C PHE A 89 20.64 -24.20 26.14
N THR A 90 20.51 -24.29 24.81
CA THR A 90 21.34 -25.18 23.98
C THR A 90 22.82 -24.89 24.18
N ARG A 91 23.24 -23.62 24.10
CA ARG A 91 24.64 -23.23 24.32
C ARG A 91 25.16 -23.56 25.71
N ILE A 92 24.33 -23.41 26.74
CA ILE A 92 24.70 -23.81 28.11
C ILE A 92 24.86 -25.34 28.17
N GLY A 93 23.96 -26.10 27.55
CA GLY A 93 24.06 -27.56 27.45
C GLY A 93 25.36 -28.01 26.79
N ASP A 94 25.69 -27.43 25.64
CA ASP A 94 26.92 -27.74 24.89
C ASP A 94 28.18 -27.45 25.73
N LEU A 95 28.21 -26.35 26.49
CA LEU A 95 29.33 -26.01 27.37
C LEU A 95 29.47 -26.96 28.57
N LEU A 96 28.36 -27.52 29.04
CA LEU A 96 28.33 -28.46 30.16
C LEU A 96 28.59 -29.91 29.72
N GLY A 97 28.90 -30.14 28.44
CA GLY A 97 29.27 -31.45 27.92
C GLY A 97 28.09 -32.37 27.63
N GLY A 98 26.91 -31.79 27.33
CA GLY A 98 25.84 -32.47 26.62
C GLY A 98 26.16 -32.70 25.14
#